data_AF-A0A3B8Z265-F1
#
_entry.id   AF-A0A3B8Z265-F1
#
_cell.length_a   1.000
_cell.length_b   1.000
_cell.length_c   1.000
_cell.angle_alpha   90.00
_cell.angle_beta   90.00
_cell.angle_gamma   90.00
#
_symmetry.space_group_name_H-M   'P 1'
#
loop_
_entity.id
_entity.type
_entity.pdbx_description
1 polymer ?
#
loop_
_entity_poly.entity_id
_entity_poly.type
_entity_poly.pdbx_seq_one_letter_code
_entity_poly.pdbx_strand_id
1 'polypeptide(L)' 'KSQGSEYRETCLVLPETPSRLLTRELLYTAVTRARTHLLLAGPRDRFAEGLARRLPRSSVLAEVIRGLENKAEKESV' A
#
# COMPACT_ATOMS: atom_id res chain seq x y z
N LYS A 1 -1.12 10.56 10.66
CA LYS A 1 0.07 11.45 10.79
C LYS A 1 1.27 10.58 11.16
N SER A 2 2.05 10.15 10.15
CA SER A 2 3.30 9.39 10.32
C SER A 2 4.16 9.42 9.06
N GLN A 3 3.87 10.31 8.10
CA GLN A 3 4.59 10.35 6.83
C GLN A 3 5.98 10.97 7.06
N GLY A 4 7.02 10.14 6.98
CA GLY A 4 8.42 10.55 7.12
C GLY A 4 9.06 10.21 8.46
N SER A 5 8.29 9.70 9.43
CA SER A 5 8.82 9.24 10.73
C SER A 5 9.00 7.73 10.70
N GLU A 6 10.16 7.24 11.08
CA GLU A 6 10.43 5.84 11.39
C GLU A 6 10.65 5.72 12.90
N TYR A 7 10.28 4.59 13.47
CA TYR A 7 10.40 4.34 14.91
C TYR A 7 11.21 3.07 15.15
N ARG A 8 11.94 3.01 16.26
CA ARG A 8 12.69 1.79 16.65
C ARG A 8 11.75 0.59 16.72
N GLU A 9 10.60 0.79 17.36
CA GLU A 9 9.57 -0.22 17.56
C GLU A 9 8.21 0.39 17.19
N THR A 10 7.36 -0.40 16.54
CA THR A 10 5.98 0.00 16.23
C THR A 10 5.01 -1.08 16.65
N CYS A 11 3.78 -0.67 16.96
CA CYS A 11 2.67 -1.59 17.18
C CYS A 11 1.59 -1.33 16.13
N LEU A 12 1.19 -2.38 15.42
CA LEU A 12 0.07 -2.38 14.48
C LEU A 12 -1.09 -3.17 15.09
N VAL A 13 -2.18 -2.45 15.39
CA VAL A 13 -3.42 -3.06 15.86
C VAL A 13 -4.37 -3.27 14.67
N LEU A 14 -4.77 -4.52 14.46
CA LEU A 14 -5.72 -4.90 13.43
C LEU A 14 -7.16 -4.74 13.95
N PRO A 15 -8.11 -4.33 13.09
CA PRO A 15 -9.50 -4.21 13.49
C PRO A 15 -10.10 -5.60 13.77
N GLU A 16 -10.99 -5.70 14.75
CA GLU A 16 -11.72 -6.93 15.04
C GLU A 16 -12.71 -7.29 13.91
N THR A 17 -13.29 -6.26 13.27
CA THR A 17 -14.24 -6.39 12.18
C THR A 17 -13.59 -6.12 10.81
N PRO A 18 -14.19 -6.61 9.70
CA PRO A 18 -13.72 -6.28 8.35
C PRO A 18 -13.65 -4.77 8.12
N SER A 19 -12.52 -4.30 7.59
CA SER A 19 -12.30 -2.88 7.30
C SER A 19 -11.79 -2.69 5.88
N ARG A 20 -12.41 -1.77 5.14
CA ARG A 20 -11.96 -1.40 3.79
C ARG A 20 -10.61 -0.70 3.77
N LEU A 21 -10.18 -0.16 4.92
CA LEU A 21 -8.87 0.49 5.06
C LEU A 21 -7.74 -0.53 5.17
N LEU A 22 -8.04 -1.74 5.63
CA LEU A 22 -7.06 -2.81 5.80
C LEU A 22 -6.67 -3.36 4.43
N THR A 23 -5.57 -2.84 3.91
CA THR A 23 -5.05 -3.09 2.56
C THR A 23 -3.57 -3.40 2.64
N ARG A 24 -3.05 -4.04 1.59
CA ARG A 24 -1.66 -4.45 1.55
C ARG A 24 -0.71 -3.25 1.57
N GLU A 25 -1.11 -2.14 0.94
CA GLU A 25 -0.35 -0.89 0.95
C GLU A 25 -0.30 -0.27 2.36
N LEU A 26 -1.39 -0.34 3.12
CA LEU A 26 -1.42 0.12 4.52
C LEU A 26 -0.55 -0.77 5.42
N LEU A 27 -0.64 -2.09 5.26
CA LEU A 27 0.22 -3.05 5.96
C LEU A 27 1.70 -2.81 5.65
N TYR A 28 2.05 -2.69 4.37
CA TYR A 28 3.42 -2.40 3.93
C TYR A 28 3.95 -1.10 4.55
N THR A 29 3.11 -0.06 4.59
CA THR A 29 3.48 1.20 5.24
C THR A 29 3.72 1.00 6.73
N ALA A 30 2.86 0.28 7.44
CA ALA A 30 3.04 0.02 8.87
C ALA A 30 4.32 -0.77 9.17
N VAL A 31 4.63 -1.79 8.35
CA VAL A 31 5.85 -2.59 8.45
C VAL A 31 7.09 -1.72 8.24
N THR A 32 7.11 -0.93 7.17
CA THR A 32 8.28 -0.09 6.82
C THR A 32 8.50 1.10 7.75
N ARG A 33 7.56 1.39 8.66
CA ARG A 33 7.74 2.39 9.74
C ARG A 33 8.54 1.82 10.92
N ALA A 34 8.67 0.50 11.04
CA ALA A 34 9.44 -0.18 12.08
C ALA A 34 10.91 -0.33 11.65
N ARG A 35 11.85 0.17 12.45
CA ARG A 35 13.29 -0.01 12.19
C ARG A 35 13.82 -1.35 12.67
N THR A 36 13.34 -1.82 13.82
CA THR A 36 13.89 -3.03 14.46
C THR A 36 12.81 -4.05 14.80
N HIS A 37 11.67 -3.62 15.36
CA HIS A 37 10.62 -4.53 15.80
C HIS A 37 9.23 -3.99 15.45
N LEU A 38 8.36 -4.90 15.02
CA LEU A 38 6.93 -4.66 14.82
C LEU A 38 6.15 -5.64 15.70
N LEU A 39 5.30 -5.11 16.57
CA LEU A 39 4.27 -5.89 17.25
C LEU A 39 2.99 -5.84 16.43
N LEU A 40 2.44 -7.01 16.08
CA LEU A 40 1.15 -7.13 15.40
C LEU A 40 0.11 -7.67 16.39
N ALA A 41 -0.93 -6.90 16.67
CA ALA A 41 -1.99 -7.27 17.58
C ALA A 41 -3.32 -7.41 16.84
N GLY A 42 -3.97 -8.57 16.95
CA GLY A 42 -5.29 -8.83 16.39
C GLY A 42 -5.38 -10.17 15.64
N PRO A 43 -6.53 -10.45 15.00
CA PRO A 43 -6.78 -11.76 14.41
C PRO A 43 -5.90 -12.03 13.18
N ARG A 44 -5.37 -13.25 13.06
CA ARG A 44 -4.54 -13.68 11.91
C ARG A 44 -5.27 -13.54 10.58
N ASP A 45 -6.57 -13.82 10.55
CA ASP A 45 -7.37 -13.75 9.33
C ASP A 45 -7.50 -12.31 8.81
N ARG A 46 -7.47 -11.31 9.70
CA ARG A 46 -7.48 -9.89 9.32
C ARG A 46 -6.18 -9.53 8.62
N PHE A 47 -5.05 -10.03 9.12
CA PHE A 47 -3.76 -9.84 8.47
C PHE A 47 -3.76 -10.46 7.06
N ALA A 48 -4.25 -11.70 6.93
CA ALA A 48 -4.37 -12.37 5.64
C ALA A 48 -5.30 -11.61 4.66
N GLU A 49 -6.44 -11.13 5.14
CA GLU A 49 -7.36 -10.30 4.35
C GLU A 49 -6.68 -9.02 3.84
N GLY A 50 -5.96 -8.33 4.74
CA GLY A 50 -5.22 -7.13 4.39
C GLY A 50 -4.14 -7.38 3.34
N LEU A 51 -3.43 -8.51 3.42
CA LEU A 51 -2.42 -8.89 2.44
C LEU A 51 -3.02 -9.19 1.06
N ALA A 52 -4.21 -9.79 1.01
CA ALA A 52 -4.89 -10.12 -0.24
C ALA A 52 -5.49 -8.88 -0.94
N ARG A 53 -5.84 -7.85 -0.18
CA ARG A 53 -6.53 -6.65 -0.70
C ARG A 53 -5.53 -5.60 -1.21
N ARG A 54 -5.48 -5.38 -2.53
CA ARG A 54 -4.79 -4.22 -3.14
C ARG A 54 -5.75 -3.06 -3.35
N LEU A 55 -5.30 -1.83 -3.09
CA LEU A 55 -6.06 -0.64 -3.45
C LEU A 55 -6.09 -0.45 -4.98
N PRO A 56 -7.28 -0.33 -5.61
CA PRO A 56 -7.36 0.08 -7.00
C PRO A 56 -6.86 1.52 -7.12
N ARG A 57 -5.97 1.76 -8.08
CA ARG A 57 -5.42 3.09 -8.34
C ARG A 57 -6.29 3.80 -9.38
N SER A 58 -7.16 4.70 -8.94
CA SER A 58 -7.98 5.55 -9.81
C SER A 58 -7.15 6.73 -10.34
N SER A 59 -6.34 6.51 -11.37
CA SER A 59 -5.54 7.56 -12.00
C SER A 59 -5.36 7.28 -13.50
N VAL A 60 -5.63 8.30 -14.32
CA VAL A 60 -5.47 8.23 -15.79
C VAL A 60 -4.02 8.48 -16.22
N LEU A 61 -3.13 8.88 -15.29
CA LEU A 61 -1.74 9.23 -15.60
C LEU A 61 -1.00 8.11 -16.36
N ALA A 62 -1.23 6.84 -15.98
CA ALA A 62 -0.60 5.71 -16.64
C ALA A 62 -1.10 5.52 -18.08
N GLU A 63 -2.37 5.83 -18.35
CA GLU A 63 -2.94 5.81 -19.70
C GLU A 63 -2.40 6.97 -20.53
N VAL A 64 -2.31 8.17 -19.96
CA VAL A 64 -1.72 9.34 -20.62
C VAL A 64 -0.28 9.07 -21.04
N ILE A 65 0.56 8.55 -20.13
CA ILE A 65 1.97 8.25 -20.44
C ILE A 65 2.08 7.24 -21.59
N ARG A 66 1.33 6.12 -21.52
CA ARG A 66 1.31 5.12 -22.60
C ARG A 66 0.83 5.71 -23.93
N GLY A 67 -0.15 6.62 -23.90
CA GLY A 67 -0.63 7.31 -25.09
C GLY A 67 0.43 8.20 -25.75
N LEU A 68 1.28 8.86 -24.95
CA LEU A 68 2.38 9.68 -25.44
C LEU A 68 3.50 8.84 -26.05
N GLU A 69 3.89 7.74 -25.42
CA GLU A 69 4.90 6.79 -25.95
C GLU A 69 4.49 6.26 -27.33
N ASN A 70 3.23 5.81 -27.46
CA ASN A 70 2.70 5.30 -28.74
C ASN A 70 2.61 6.37 -29.84
N LYS A 71 2.43 7.64 -29.48
CA LYS A 71 2.41 8.75 -30.45
C LYS A 71 3.83 9.08 -30.93
N ALA A 72 4.80 9.08 -30.04
CA ALA A 72 6.21 9.33 -30.37
C ALA A 72 6.79 8.26 -31.30
N GLU A 73 6.43 6.99 -31.11
CA GLU A 73 6.82 5.90 -32.01
C GLU A 73 6.22 6.04 -33.42
N LYS A 74 4.99 6.56 -33.53
CA LYS A 74 4.32 6.78 -34.83
C LYS A 74 4.81 8.01 -35.59
N GLU A 75 5.33 9.03 -34.90
CA GLU A 75 5.89 10.24 -35.54
C GLU A 75 7.36 10.07 -35.94
N SER A 76 8.01 8.97 -35.53
CA SER A 76 9.41 8.64 -35.86
C SER A 76 9.54 7.68 -37.06
N VAL A 77 8.44 7.34 -37.71
CA VAL A 77 8.33 6.49 -38.93
C VAL A 77 7.71 7.32 -40.04
#